data_AF-A0A2H1K7J1-F1
#
_entry.id   AF-A0A2H1K7J1-F1
#
_cell.length_a   1.000
_cell.length_b   1.000
_cell.length_c   1.000
_cell.angle_alpha   90.00
_cell.angle_beta   90.00
_cell.angle_gamma   90.00
#
_symmetry.space_group_name_H-M   'P 1'
#
loop_
_entity.id
_entity.type
_entity.pdbx_description
1 polymer ?
#
loop_
_entity_poly.entity_id
_entity_poly.type
_entity_poly.pdbx_seq_one_letter_code
_entity_poly.pdbx_strand_id
1 'polypeptide(L)' 'MATQAEIITKYAVPYRKARKETRGTALDEVVAVTVRIRDNARSRLGQTTKHPAGPYRTIVTRLRKF' A
#
# COMPACT_ATOMS: atom_id res chain seq x y z
N MET A 1 -0.93 11.47 -12.71
CA MET A 1 -0.20 10.35 -12.08
C MET A 1 -1.04 9.83 -10.92
N ALA A 2 -1.19 8.51 -10.77
CA ALA A 2 -1.92 7.92 -9.65
C ALA A 2 -1.17 8.20 -8.33
N THR A 3 -1.91 8.42 -7.24
CA THR A 3 -1.29 8.67 -5.93
C THR A 3 -0.76 7.37 -5.33
N GLN A 4 0.28 7.44 -4.48
CA GLN A 4 0.82 6.24 -3.81
C GLN A 4 -0.27 5.45 -3.06
N ALA A 5 -1.29 6.14 -2.52
CA ALA A 5 -2.40 5.54 -1.82
C ALA A 5 -3.31 4.71 -2.74
N GLU A 6 -3.58 5.19 -3.96
CA GLU A 6 -4.36 4.46 -4.97
C GLU A 6 -3.63 3.19 -5.42
N ILE A 7 -2.31 3.27 -5.60
CA ILE A 7 -1.46 2.14 -5.97
C ILE A 7 -1.52 1.07 -4.86
N ILE A 8 -1.28 1.45 -3.61
CA ILE A 8 -1.36 0.51 -2.47
C ILE A 8 -2.76 -0.12 -2.37
N THR A 9 -3.82 0.66 -2.59
CA THR A 9 -5.20 0.15 -2.54
C THR A 9 -5.47 -0.87 -3.65
N LYS A 10 -4.96 -0.61 -4.87
CA LYS A 10 -5.06 -1.54 -6.01
C LYS A 10 -4.35 -2.87 -5.73
N TYR A 11 -3.19 -2.84 -5.07
CA TYR A 11 -2.40 -4.04 -4.77
C TYR A 11 -2.78 -4.73 -3.45
N ALA A 12 -3.51 -4.09 -2.54
CA ALA A 12 -3.85 -4.63 -1.22
C ALA A 12 -4.67 -5.93 -1.29
N VAL A 13 -5.72 -5.97 -2.10
CA VAL A 13 -6.59 -7.16 -2.24
C VAL A 13 -5.85 -8.33 -2.93
N PRO A 14 -5.16 -8.13 -4.07
CA PRO A 14 -4.32 -9.16 -4.68
C PRO A 14 -3.25 -9.68 -3.72
N TYR A 15 -2.56 -8.80 -2.99
CA TYR A 15 -1.53 -9.18 -2.03
C TYR A 15 -2.04 -10.09 -0.90
N ARG A 16 -3.24 -9.81 -0.37
CA ARG A 16 -3.88 -10.65 0.66
C ARG A 16 -4.30 -12.02 0.11
N LYS A 17 -4.78 -12.07 -1.14
CA LYS A 17 -5.18 -13.31 -1.81
C LYS A 17 -4.01 -14.11 -2.39
N ALA A 18 -2.85 -13.47 -2.60
CA ALA A 18 -1.67 -14.09 -3.16
C ALA A 18 -1.16 -15.23 -2.26
N ARG A 19 -0.74 -16.33 -2.90
CA ARG A 19 -0.03 -17.43 -2.25
C ARG A 19 1.35 -16.95 -1.79
N LYS A 20 1.95 -17.67 -0.84
CA LYS A 20 3.25 -17.29 -0.24
C LYS A 20 4.34 -17.05 -1.29
N GLU A 21 4.31 -17.83 -2.37
CA GLU A 21 5.25 -17.78 -3.50
C GLU A 21 5.12 -16.49 -4.34
N THR A 22 3.88 -16.08 -4.66
CA THR A 22 3.63 -14.89 -5.50
C THR A 22 3.53 -13.59 -4.71
N ARG A 23 3.41 -13.70 -3.38
CA ARG A 23 3.32 -12.56 -2.47
C ARG A 23 4.60 -11.72 -2.44
N GLY A 24 5.76 -12.34 -2.67
CA GLY A 24 7.05 -11.63 -2.74
C GLY A 24 7.13 -10.68 -3.93
N THR A 25 6.75 -11.17 -5.12
CA THR A 25 6.72 -10.39 -6.37
C THR A 25 5.80 -9.17 -6.25
N ALA A 26 4.61 -9.35 -5.65
CA ALA A 26 3.68 -8.25 -5.41
C ALA A 26 4.25 -7.18 -4.44
N LEU A 27 5.11 -7.56 -3.48
CA LEU A 27 5.79 -6.59 -2.62
C LEU A 27 6.86 -5.83 -3.39
N ASP A 28 7.60 -6.51 -4.25
CA ASP A 28 8.69 -5.90 -5.01
C ASP A 28 8.19 -4.90 -6.03
N GLU A 29 7.05 -5.18 -6.68
CA GLU A 29 6.35 -4.20 -7.52
C GLU A 29 5.92 -2.96 -6.73
N VAL A 30 5.31 -3.15 -5.55
CA VAL A 30 4.88 -2.01 -4.72
C VAL A 30 6.07 -1.20 -4.22
N VAL A 31 7.17 -1.86 -3.84
CA VAL A 31 8.43 -1.22 -3.43
C VAL A 31 9.02 -0.40 -4.58
N ALA A 32 9.09 -0.97 -5.78
CA ALA A 32 9.60 -0.31 -6.97
C ALA A 32 8.77 0.93 -7.36
N VAL A 33 7.45 0.83 -7.28
CA VAL A 33 6.53 1.92 -7.69
C VAL A 33 6.35 3.00 -6.63
N THR A 34 6.43 2.64 -5.34
CA THR A 34 6.19 3.60 -4.23
C THR A 34 7.46 4.08 -3.53
N VAL A 35 8.64 3.57 -3.92
CA VAL A 35 9.95 3.87 -3.31
C VAL A 35 9.89 3.72 -1.78
N ARG A 36 9.32 2.61 -1.32
CA ARG A 36 9.20 2.26 0.11
C ARG A 36 10.06 1.06 0.46
N ILE A 37 10.53 1.01 1.70
CA ILE A 37 11.15 -0.19 2.26
C ILE A 37 10.10 -1.31 2.33
N ARG A 38 10.50 -2.55 2.01
CA ARG A 38 9.64 -3.74 1.89
C ARG A 38 8.72 -3.96 3.10
N ASP A 39 9.22 -3.81 4.33
CA ASP A 39 8.41 -3.94 5.55
C ASP A 39 7.31 -2.87 5.68
N ASN A 40 7.62 -1.66 5.22
CA ASN A 40 6.67 -0.54 5.19
C ASN A 40 5.55 -0.81 4.17
N ALA A 41 5.88 -1.42 3.02
CA ALA A 41 4.89 -1.87 2.04
C ALA A 41 4.02 -3.00 2.60
N ARG A 42 4.62 -4.01 3.25
CA ARG A 42 3.92 -5.14 3.88
C ARG A 42 2.92 -4.70 4.94
N SER A 43 3.35 -3.86 5.88
CA SER A 43 2.48 -3.33 6.94
C SER A 43 1.31 -2.55 6.35
N ARG A 44 1.57 -1.71 5.34
CA ARG A 44 0.56 -0.83 4.74
C ARG A 44 -0.43 -1.58 3.87
N LEU A 45 0.00 -2.57 3.08
CA LEU A 45 -0.91 -3.47 2.36
C LEU A 45 -1.83 -4.22 3.35
N GLY A 46 -1.27 -4.72 4.44
CA GLY A 46 -2.05 -5.35 5.52
C GLY A 46 -3.07 -4.40 6.14
N GLN A 47 -2.67 -3.18 6.48
CA GLN A 47 -3.55 -2.16 7.03
C GLN A 47 -4.65 -1.74 6.04
N THR A 48 -4.31 -1.54 4.76
CA THR A 48 -5.27 -1.18 3.71
C THR A 48 -6.28 -2.29 3.44
N THR A 49 -5.91 -3.56 3.61
CA THR A 49 -6.93 -4.64 3.53
C THR A 49 -7.89 -4.68 4.70
N LYS A 50 -7.47 -4.23 5.89
CA LYS A 50 -8.33 -4.14 7.08
C LYS A 50 -9.17 -2.86 7.09
N HIS A 51 -8.59 -1.78 6.59
CA HIS A 51 -9.18 -0.46 6.51
C HIS A 51 -8.94 0.08 5.10
N PRO A 52 -9.75 -0.36 4.11
CA PRO A 52 -9.66 0.20 2.78
C PRO A 52 -9.85 1.71 2.90
N ALA A 53 -8.97 2.48 2.25
CA ALA A 53 -9.17 3.91 2.14
C ALA A 53 -10.49 4.10 1.39
N GLY A 54 -11.53 4.53 2.10
CA GLY A 54 -12.80 4.87 1.46
C GLY A 54 -12.57 5.93 0.38
N PRO A 55 -13.47 6.06 -0.61
CA PRO A 55 -13.29 6.97 -1.75
C PRO A 55 -13.07 8.44 -1.39
N TYR A 56 -13.22 8.81 -0.12
CA TYR A 56 -13.13 10.17 0.40
C TYR A 56 -12.09 10.34 1.51
N ARG A 57 -11.26 9.32 1.80
CA ARG A 57 -10.27 9.44 2.87
C ARG A 57 -9.04 10.19 2.36
N THR A 58 -9.20 11.51 2.21
CA THR A 58 -8.10 12.45 2.12
C THR A 58 -7.15 12.15 3.27
N ILE A 59 -5.94 11.71 2.93
CA ILE A 59 -4.84 11.64 3.88
C ILE A 59 -4.59 13.09 4.24
N VAL A 60 -5.19 13.55 5.33
CA VAL A 60 -4.77 14.79 5.99
C VAL A 60 -3.34 14.51 6.39
N THR A 61 -2.42 14.91 5.52
CA THR A 61 -1.00 14.94 5.84
C THR A 61 -0.94 15.93 6.97
N ARG A 62 -0.89 15.44 8.21
CA ARG A 62 -0.68 16.29 9.38
C ARG A 62 0.71 16.88 9.13
N LEU A 63 0.72 18.10 8.58
CA LEU A 63 1.91 18.92 8.48
C LEU A 63 2.39 19.06 9.92
N ARG A 64 3.38 18.25 10.31
CA ARG A 64 4.11 18.51 11.55
C ARG A 64 4.76 19.88 11.31
N LYS A 65 4.21 20.92 11.93
CA LYS A 65 4.92 22.17 12.11
C LYS A 65 6.21 21.83 12.85
N PHE A 66 7.33 22.16 12.22
CA PHE A 66 8.61 22.28 12.89
C PHE A 66 8.57 23.46 13.87
#